data_AF-A0A4Q3KUP8-F1
#
_entry.id   AF-A0A4Q3KUP8-F1
#
_cell.length_a   1.000
_cell.length_b   1.000
_cell.length_c   1.000
_cell.angle_alpha   90.00
_cell.angle_beta   90.00
_cell.angle_gamma   90.00
#
_symmetry.space_group_name_H-M   'P 1'
#
loop_
_entity.id
_entity.type
_entity.pdbx_description
1 polymer ?
#
loop_
_entity_poly.entity_id
_entity_poly.type
_entity_poly.pdbx_seq_one_letter_code
_entity_poly.pdbx_strand_id
1 'polypeptide(L)'
;MHLPQLTRTARTGVRAVLPALLAFPLFVSAQVMRCTDRATGKVTYTNAECERGTASKQVEARKSAEQIQQEREQAAQALAARRERDQAESQSPAQPRGGADNPRTATAAGSDPAYSVQCQQARRALQEVNASLGRGMYDEQSRLDQAQRQADLACLSPAAYSEAERSRSPQRTAAYPTYPYYTPPVVVAPRPPRPQPAPAITNCNVFRCYDGKGNTYPR
;
A
#
# COMPACT_ATOMS: atom_id res chain seq x y z
N MET A 1 77.74 52.95 9.35
CA MET A 1 77.11 53.68 10.47
C MET A 1 75.91 52.87 10.95
N HIS A 2 75.75 52.74 12.28
CA HIS A 2 74.59 52.24 13.03
C HIS A 2 74.20 50.74 12.97
N LEU A 3 74.53 50.02 14.06
CA LEU A 3 73.60 49.11 14.77
C LEU A 3 72.56 49.96 15.55
N PRO A 4 71.40 49.48 16.08
CA PRO A 4 71.11 48.11 16.56
C PRO A 4 69.66 47.56 16.41
N GLN A 5 69.54 46.25 16.69
CA GLN A 5 68.51 45.50 17.45
C GLN A 5 67.09 46.06 17.64
N LEU A 6 66.09 45.22 17.36
CA LEU A 6 64.85 45.12 18.15
C LEU A 6 64.37 43.66 18.20
N THR A 7 64.63 43.02 19.33
CA THR A 7 64.02 41.78 19.80
C THR A 7 62.59 42.03 20.28
N ARG A 8 61.61 41.19 19.89
CA ARG A 8 60.50 40.82 20.79
C ARG A 8 59.77 39.54 20.38
N THR A 9 60.05 38.49 21.16
CA THR A 9 59.11 37.53 21.78
C THR A 9 58.13 36.75 20.91
N ALA A 10 58.49 35.47 20.72
CA ALA A 10 57.67 34.26 20.86
C ALA A 10 56.14 34.41 21.02
N ARG A 11 55.41 33.82 20.07
CA ARG A 11 54.26 32.95 20.38
C ARG A 11 54.47 31.60 19.72
N THR A 12 54.82 30.65 20.57
CA THR A 12 54.79 29.20 20.34
C THR A 12 53.37 28.69 20.11
N GLY A 13 53.26 27.64 19.30
CA GLY A 13 52.15 26.70 19.28
C GLY A 13 51.12 26.99 18.18
N VAL A 14 50.71 26.07 17.33
CA VAL A 14 50.90 24.61 17.25
C VAL A 14 50.76 24.31 15.76
N ARG A 15 51.80 23.75 15.13
CA ARG A 15 51.63 23.09 13.83
C ARG A 15 50.84 21.81 14.10
N ALA A 16 49.54 21.86 13.89
CA ALA A 16 48.70 20.66 13.82
C ALA A 16 49.11 19.90 12.56
N VAL A 17 50.08 19.00 12.71
CA VAL A 17 50.32 17.94 11.73
C VAL A 17 49.11 17.00 11.86
N LEU A 18 48.14 17.15 10.96
CA LEU A 18 47.07 16.17 10.78
C LEU A 18 47.74 14.87 10.29
N PRO A 19 47.75 13.76 11.04
CA PRO A 19 48.06 12.49 10.44
C PRO A 19 46.88 12.11 9.55
N ALA A 20 47.15 12.00 8.24
CA ALA A 20 46.26 11.32 7.31
C ALA A 20 46.17 9.84 7.70
N LEU A 21 45.28 9.54 8.66
CA LEU A 21 44.83 8.17 8.92
C LEU A 21 44.00 7.75 7.72
N LEU A 22 44.68 7.04 6.80
CA LEU A 22 44.06 6.16 5.82
C LEU A 22 43.04 5.30 6.55
N ALA A 23 41.77 5.64 6.42
CA ALA A 23 40.66 4.80 6.84
C ALA A 23 40.65 3.58 5.92
N PHE A 24 41.49 2.59 6.23
CA PHE A 24 41.31 1.25 5.73
C PHE A 24 39.92 0.79 6.20
N PRO A 25 38.96 0.52 5.30
CA PRO A 25 37.74 -0.14 5.71
C PRO A 25 38.16 -1.51 6.25
N LEU A 26 38.01 -1.71 7.56
CA LEU A 26 38.12 -3.04 8.15
C LEU A 26 36.95 -3.85 7.58
N PHE A 27 37.23 -4.61 6.52
CA PHE A 27 36.31 -5.56 5.94
C PHE A 27 36.04 -6.66 6.97
N VAL A 28 35.07 -6.43 7.85
CA VAL A 28 34.50 -7.49 8.70
C VAL A 28 33.61 -8.34 7.80
N SER A 29 34.21 -9.33 7.13
CA SER A 29 33.45 -10.37 6.45
C SER A 29 32.92 -11.33 7.51
N ALA A 30 31.65 -11.17 7.91
CA ALA A 30 30.97 -12.13 8.76
C ALA A 30 30.75 -13.43 7.98
N GLN A 31 31.36 -14.53 8.41
CA GLN A 31 31.13 -15.87 7.83
C GLN A 31 30.21 -16.64 8.76
N VAL A 32 29.13 -17.23 8.24
CA VAL A 32 28.22 -18.03 9.04
C VAL A 32 28.79 -19.44 9.18
N MET A 33 29.15 -19.78 10.41
CA MET A 33 29.63 -21.09 10.81
C MET A 33 28.46 -21.91 11.37
N ARG A 34 28.37 -23.18 10.94
CA ARG A 34 27.49 -24.18 11.53
C ARG A 34 28.29 -24.96 12.57
N CYS A 35 28.01 -24.71 13.84
CA CYS A 35 28.59 -25.43 14.96
C CYS A 35 27.64 -26.56 15.36
N THR A 36 28.14 -27.79 15.41
CA THR A 36 27.39 -28.96 15.85
C THR A 36 28.01 -29.49 17.14
N ASP A 37 27.27 -29.44 18.23
CA ASP A 37 27.69 -30.04 19.49
C ASP A 37 27.75 -31.56 19.35
N ARG A 38 28.90 -32.15 19.68
CA ARG A 38 29.10 -33.60 19.59
C ARG A 38 28.41 -34.39 20.70
N ALA A 39 28.16 -33.77 21.85
CA ALA A 39 27.51 -34.44 22.98
C ALA A 39 25.99 -34.49 22.80
N THR A 40 25.39 -33.39 22.32
CA THR A 40 23.92 -33.26 22.22
C THR A 40 23.38 -33.32 20.79
N GLY A 41 24.24 -33.19 19.77
CA GLY A 41 23.81 -33.06 18.38
C GLY A 41 23.18 -31.71 18.02
N LYS A 42 23.12 -30.75 18.96
CA LYS A 42 22.54 -29.42 18.75
C LYS A 42 23.33 -28.65 17.69
N VAL A 43 22.62 -28.05 16.73
CA VAL A 43 23.20 -27.21 15.68
C VAL A 43 22.94 -25.74 16.00
N THR A 44 24.01 -24.94 16.04
CA THR A 44 23.95 -23.49 16.24
C THR A 44 24.65 -22.80 15.07
N TYR A 45 24.01 -21.76 14.52
CA TYR A 45 24.61 -20.92 13.49
C TYR A 45 25.14 -19.65 14.14
N THR A 46 26.42 -19.37 13.94
CA THR A 46 27.10 -18.22 14.54
C THR A 46 28.04 -17.57 13.54
N ASN A 47 28.28 -16.28 13.73
CA ASN A 47 29.26 -15.48 13.01
C ASN A 47 30.64 -15.46 13.70
N ALA A 48 30.77 -16.13 14.86
CA ALA A 48 32.01 -16.29 15.61
C ALA A 48 32.59 -17.70 15.45
N GLU A 49 33.78 -17.92 15.99
CA GLU A 49 34.36 -19.26 16.10
C GLU A 49 33.48 -20.16 16.96
N CYS A 50 33.41 -21.45 16.61
CA CYS A 50 32.65 -22.42 17.37
C CYS A 50 33.34 -22.75 18.71
N GLU A 51 32.56 -23.04 19.74
CA GLU A 51 33.09 -23.46 21.04
C GLU A 51 33.97 -24.72 20.92
N ARG A 52 34.99 -24.82 21.78
CA ARG A 52 35.92 -25.95 21.80
C ARG A 52 35.16 -27.26 22.03
N GLY A 53 35.40 -28.25 21.17
CA GLY A 53 34.75 -29.57 21.21
C GLY A 53 33.55 -29.74 20.27
N THR A 54 33.11 -28.66 19.61
CA THR A 54 32.05 -28.73 18.59
C THR A 54 32.64 -28.99 17.20
N ALA A 55 31.90 -29.66 16.32
CA ALA A 55 32.24 -29.79 14.91
C ALA A 55 31.81 -28.52 14.16
N SER A 56 32.75 -27.83 13.53
CA SER A 56 32.49 -26.63 12.75
C SER A 56 32.47 -26.93 11.25
N LYS A 57 31.47 -26.41 10.54
CA LYS A 57 31.44 -26.39 9.08
C LYS A 57 31.01 -25.01 8.60
N GLN A 58 31.81 -24.41 7.74
CA GLN A 58 31.41 -23.19 7.05
C GLN A 58 30.19 -23.48 6.17
N VAL A 59 29.13 -22.69 6.33
CA VAL A 59 27.87 -22.92 5.59
C VAL A 59 28.02 -22.58 4.11
N GLU A 60 28.74 -21.50 3.81
CA GLU A 60 29.07 -21.07 2.46
C GLU A 60 30.52 -20.62 2.38
N ALA A 61 31.25 -21.13 1.38
CA ALA A 61 32.65 -20.78 1.18
C ALA A 61 32.82 -19.28 0.99
N ARG A 62 33.89 -18.72 1.54
CA ARG A 62 34.23 -17.31 1.35
C ARG A 62 34.43 -17.05 -0.16
N LYS A 63 33.60 -16.17 -0.73
CA LYS A 63 33.79 -15.69 -2.11
C LYS A 63 35.19 -15.09 -2.29
N SER A 64 35.81 -15.34 -3.44
CA SER A 64 37.12 -14.77 -3.75
C SER A 64 37.02 -13.24 -3.92
N ALA A 65 38.15 -12.54 -3.83
CA ALA A 65 38.17 -11.11 -4.04
C ALA A 65 37.68 -10.75 -5.46
N GLU A 66 38.05 -11.54 -6.47
CA GLU A 66 37.60 -11.34 -7.85
C GLU A 66 36.09 -11.54 -8.00
N GLN A 67 35.51 -12.57 -7.39
CA GLN A 67 34.06 -12.81 -7.43
C GLN A 67 33.27 -11.68 -6.78
N ILE A 68 33.78 -11.14 -5.67
CA ILE A 68 33.16 -9.99 -5.00
C ILE A 68 33.21 -8.75 -5.91
N GLN A 69 34.31 -8.53 -6.64
CA GLN A 69 34.40 -7.39 -7.57
C GLN A 69 33.45 -7.56 -8.75
N GLN A 70 33.39 -8.76 -9.34
CA GLN A 70 32.47 -9.05 -10.44
C GLN A 70 31.00 -8.84 -10.03
N GLU A 71 30.60 -9.28 -8.84
CA GLU A 71 29.24 -9.07 -8.33
C GLU A 71 28.92 -7.59 -8.14
N ARG A 72 29.89 -6.80 -7.65
CA ARG A 72 29.74 -5.35 -7.49
C ARG A 72 29.62 -4.64 -8.84
N GLU A 73 30.42 -5.03 -9.81
CA GLU A 73 30.37 -4.49 -11.17
C GLU A 73 29.02 -4.82 -11.84
N GLN A 74 28.54 -6.07 -11.71
CA GLN A 74 27.23 -6.48 -12.21
C GLN A 74 26.10 -5.69 -11.54
N ALA A 75 26.16 -5.51 -10.21
CA ALA A 75 25.18 -4.70 -9.48
C ALA A 75 25.20 -3.23 -9.92
N ALA A 76 26.39 -2.66 -10.14
CA ALA A 76 26.54 -1.29 -10.62
C ALA A 76 25.95 -1.12 -12.02
N GLN A 77 26.19 -2.07 -12.92
CA GLN A 77 25.62 -2.07 -14.28
C GLN A 77 24.09 -2.18 -14.24
N ALA A 78 23.53 -3.07 -13.41
CA ALA A 78 22.08 -3.22 -13.27
C ALA A 78 21.42 -1.93 -12.75
N LEU A 79 22.05 -1.26 -11.79
CA LEU A 79 21.59 0.02 -11.27
C LEU A 79 21.68 1.14 -12.31
N ALA A 80 22.75 1.19 -13.11
CA ALA A 80 22.88 2.15 -14.21
C ALA A 80 21.79 1.94 -15.26
N ALA A 81 21.57 0.71 -15.72
CA ALA A 81 20.52 0.37 -16.68
C ALA A 81 19.12 0.71 -16.14
N ARG A 82 18.86 0.49 -14.84
CA ARG A 82 17.60 0.91 -14.22
C ARG A 82 17.43 2.43 -14.25
N ARG A 83 18.47 3.18 -13.87
CA ARG A 83 18.45 4.65 -13.88
C ARG A 83 18.20 5.20 -15.29
N GLU A 84 18.79 4.61 -16.32
CA GLU A 84 18.56 5.00 -17.71
C GLU A 84 17.10 4.77 -18.13
N ARG A 85 16.51 3.63 -17.77
CA ARG A 85 15.08 3.36 -18.01
C ARG A 85 14.18 4.35 -17.28
N ASP A 86 14.44 4.59 -15.99
CA ASP A 86 13.68 5.55 -15.19
C ASP A 86 13.79 6.98 -15.76
N GLN A 87 14.97 7.35 -16.30
CA GLN A 87 15.17 8.63 -16.99
C GLN A 87 14.44 8.71 -18.33
N ALA A 88 14.46 7.64 -19.14
CA ALA A 88 13.71 7.60 -20.39
C ALA A 88 12.20 7.65 -20.16
N GLU A 89 11.70 7.00 -19.10
CA GLU A 89 10.28 7.04 -18.72
C GLU A 89 9.85 8.41 -18.19
N SER A 90 10.72 9.11 -17.44
CA SER A 90 10.43 10.46 -16.94
C SER A 90 10.61 11.58 -17.98
N GLN A 91 11.51 11.41 -18.95
CA GLN A 91 11.68 12.33 -20.08
C GLN A 91 10.66 12.12 -21.20
N SER A 92 10.08 10.92 -21.28
CA SER A 92 8.89 10.73 -22.11
C SER A 92 7.81 11.65 -21.57
N PRO A 93 7.27 12.60 -22.36
CA PRO A 93 6.16 13.40 -21.88
C PRO A 93 5.08 12.42 -21.46
N ALA A 94 4.66 12.51 -20.19
CA ALA A 94 3.50 11.79 -19.71
C ALA A 94 2.38 12.09 -20.71
N GLN A 95 2.12 11.16 -21.61
CA GLN A 95 0.94 11.21 -22.47
C GLN A 95 -0.20 11.40 -21.47
N PRO A 96 -0.96 12.50 -21.57
CA PRO A 96 -1.70 13.00 -20.43
C PRO A 96 -2.56 11.86 -19.91
N ARG A 97 -2.30 11.46 -18.67
CA ARG A 97 -3.25 10.73 -17.81
C ARG A 97 -4.39 11.69 -17.42
N GLY A 98 -4.89 12.42 -18.42
CA GLY A 98 -5.82 13.53 -18.34
C GLY A 98 -7.10 13.14 -19.03
N GLY A 99 -8.04 12.68 -18.22
CA GLY A 99 -9.46 12.64 -18.53
C GLY A 99 -10.29 13.12 -17.35
N ALA A 100 -9.74 14.03 -16.53
CA ALA A 100 -10.49 14.83 -15.59
C ALA A 100 -10.44 16.27 -16.11
N ASP A 101 -11.35 16.58 -17.04
CA ASP A 101 -12.13 17.82 -17.07
C ASP A 101 -12.84 17.95 -18.42
N ASN A 102 -14.10 17.51 -18.46
CA ASN A 102 -15.12 18.26 -19.18
C ASN A 102 -16.47 18.11 -18.45
N PRO A 103 -16.87 19.09 -17.60
CA PRO A 103 -18.20 19.13 -17.06
C PRO A 103 -19.12 19.68 -18.14
N ARG A 104 -20.02 18.81 -18.62
CA ARG A 104 -21.14 19.08 -19.56
C ARG A 104 -20.75 18.99 -21.04
N THR A 105 -21.59 18.25 -21.76
CA THR A 105 -21.70 18.21 -23.23
C THR A 105 -20.50 17.64 -24.01
N ALA A 106 -20.31 16.32 -23.90
CA ALA A 106 -20.01 15.52 -25.09
C ALA A 106 -20.92 14.29 -25.03
N THR A 107 -21.76 14.13 -26.03
CA THR A 107 -22.68 13.03 -26.28
C THR A 107 -22.09 11.65 -25.95
N ALA A 108 -22.29 11.18 -24.71
CA ALA A 108 -21.93 9.85 -24.23
C ALA A 108 -22.98 8.80 -24.65
N ALA A 109 -23.28 8.76 -25.94
CA ALA A 109 -24.12 7.74 -26.55
C ALA A 109 -23.45 7.34 -27.87
N GLY A 110 -22.37 6.54 -27.80
CA GLY A 110 -21.73 6.05 -29.02
C GLY A 110 -20.50 5.17 -28.85
N SER A 111 -19.59 5.46 -27.90
CA SER A 111 -18.40 4.65 -27.67
C SER A 111 -18.52 3.82 -26.40
N ASP A 112 -18.56 2.50 -26.53
CA ASP A 112 -18.56 1.57 -25.40
C ASP A 112 -17.25 1.72 -24.58
N PRO A 113 -17.33 2.06 -23.27
CA PRO A 113 -16.16 2.22 -22.39
C PRO A 113 -15.21 1.02 -22.40
N ALA A 114 -15.70 -0.18 -22.71
CA ALA A 114 -14.93 -1.41 -22.77
C ALA A 114 -13.78 -1.36 -23.82
N TYR A 115 -13.92 -0.55 -24.87
CA TYR A 115 -12.88 -0.40 -25.91
C TYR A 115 -11.94 0.78 -25.68
N SER A 116 -12.14 1.54 -24.59
CA SER A 116 -11.29 2.67 -24.26
C SER A 116 -9.86 2.23 -23.95
N VAL A 117 -8.89 3.11 -24.25
CA VAL A 117 -7.48 2.90 -23.86
C VAL A 117 -7.35 2.78 -22.33
N GLN A 118 -8.21 3.48 -21.58
CA GLN A 118 -8.25 3.39 -20.12
C GLN A 118 -8.66 2.00 -19.64
N CYS A 119 -9.70 1.40 -20.23
CA CYS A 119 -10.09 0.02 -19.93
C CYS A 119 -8.96 -0.97 -20.28
N GLN A 120 -8.32 -0.82 -21.45
CA GLN A 120 -7.20 -1.69 -21.83
C GLN A 120 -6.03 -1.60 -20.83
N GLN A 121 -5.70 -0.41 -20.36
CA GLN A 121 -4.67 -0.21 -19.34
C GLN A 121 -5.06 -0.82 -17.99
N ALA A 122 -6.30 -0.61 -17.54
CA ALA A 122 -6.77 -1.16 -16.27
C ALA A 122 -6.81 -2.70 -16.29
N ARG A 123 -7.16 -3.32 -17.42
CA ARG A 123 -7.09 -4.79 -17.59
C ARG A 123 -5.66 -5.33 -17.52
N ARG A 124 -4.67 -4.62 -18.07
CA ARG A 124 -3.25 -4.99 -17.96
C ARG A 124 -2.77 -4.90 -16.51
N ALA A 125 -3.12 -3.84 -15.79
CA ALA A 125 -2.78 -3.68 -14.37
C ALA A 125 -3.40 -4.81 -13.52
N LEU A 126 -4.65 -5.19 -13.80
CA LEU A 126 -5.29 -6.32 -13.13
C LEU A 126 -4.56 -7.65 -13.42
N GLN A 127 -4.13 -7.88 -14.66
CA GLN A 127 -3.35 -9.07 -15.04
C GLN A 127 -2.00 -9.13 -14.31
N GLU A 128 -1.33 -7.99 -14.14
CA GLU A 128 -0.07 -7.91 -13.39
C GLU A 128 -0.28 -8.25 -11.91
N VAL A 129 -1.32 -7.68 -11.27
CA VAL A 129 -1.66 -8.02 -9.88
C VAL A 129 -1.97 -9.50 -9.76
N ASN A 130 -2.75 -10.07 -10.69
CA ASN A 130 -3.09 -11.49 -10.71
C ASN A 130 -1.84 -12.38 -10.87
N ALA A 131 -0.88 -11.97 -11.69
CA ALA A 131 0.40 -12.67 -11.87
C ALA A 131 1.34 -12.54 -10.65
N SER A 132 1.11 -11.55 -9.79
CA SER A 132 1.88 -11.34 -8.55
C SER A 132 1.32 -12.07 -7.33
N LEU A 133 0.11 -12.66 -7.44
CA LEU A 133 -0.50 -13.43 -6.35
C LEU A 133 0.31 -14.69 -6.01
N GLY A 134 0.30 -15.09 -4.74
CA GLY A 134 1.02 -16.27 -4.27
C GLY A 134 2.51 -16.05 -4.04
N ARG A 135 2.98 -14.78 -4.10
CA ARG A 135 4.35 -14.42 -3.71
C ARG A 135 4.50 -14.13 -2.21
N GLY A 136 3.43 -14.34 -1.44
CA GLY A 136 3.46 -14.31 0.02
C GLY A 136 3.26 -12.92 0.61
N MET A 137 2.59 -12.01 -0.11
CA MET A 137 2.27 -10.69 0.43
C MET A 137 1.04 -10.79 1.35
N TYR A 138 1.05 -10.09 2.48
CA TYR A 138 -0.05 -10.14 3.47
C TYR A 138 -1.37 -9.54 2.96
N ASP A 139 -1.34 -8.73 1.91
CA ASP A 139 -2.46 -7.93 1.39
C ASP A 139 -2.89 -8.30 -0.05
N GLU A 140 -2.54 -9.50 -0.53
CA GLU A 140 -2.81 -9.96 -1.90
C GLU A 140 -4.28 -9.81 -2.29
N GLN A 141 -5.19 -10.20 -1.41
CA GLN A 141 -6.63 -10.14 -1.65
C GLN A 141 -7.12 -8.68 -1.78
N SER A 142 -6.65 -7.79 -0.91
CA SER A 142 -7.05 -6.38 -0.96
C SER A 142 -6.55 -5.67 -2.20
N ARG A 143 -5.32 -5.99 -2.65
CA ARG A 143 -4.76 -5.48 -3.91
C ARG A 143 -5.54 -5.98 -5.12
N LEU A 144 -5.93 -7.26 -5.13
CA LEU A 144 -6.78 -7.83 -6.17
C LEU A 144 -8.13 -7.11 -6.23
N ASP A 145 -8.82 -6.97 -5.10
CA ASP A 145 -10.14 -6.34 -5.04
C ASP A 145 -10.09 -4.87 -5.49
N GLN A 146 -9.03 -4.15 -5.13
CA GLN A 146 -8.82 -2.77 -5.57
C GLN A 146 -8.55 -2.70 -7.08
N ALA A 147 -7.70 -3.58 -7.62
CA ALA A 147 -7.40 -3.63 -9.05
C ALA A 147 -8.64 -4.00 -9.88
N GLN A 148 -9.49 -4.90 -9.38
CA GLN A 148 -10.76 -5.25 -10.00
C GLN A 148 -11.73 -4.07 -10.03
N ARG A 149 -11.90 -3.35 -8.90
CA ARG A 149 -12.73 -2.14 -8.85
C ARG A 149 -12.24 -1.07 -9.83
N GLN A 150 -10.93 -0.90 -9.95
CA GLN A 150 -10.35 0.06 -10.90
C GLN A 150 -10.61 -0.34 -12.35
N ALA A 151 -10.54 -1.64 -12.67
CA ALA A 151 -10.90 -2.15 -14.00
C ALA A 151 -12.38 -1.91 -14.31
N ASP A 152 -13.28 -2.14 -13.36
CA ASP A 152 -14.71 -1.94 -13.57
C ASP A 152 -15.07 -0.46 -13.78
N LEU A 153 -14.44 0.45 -13.02
CA LEU A 153 -14.63 1.89 -13.21
C LEU A 153 -14.20 2.35 -14.62
N ALA A 154 -13.17 1.73 -15.19
CA ALA A 154 -12.65 2.09 -16.51
C ALA A 154 -13.37 1.39 -17.67
N CYS A 155 -13.90 0.19 -17.43
CA CYS A 155 -14.44 -0.68 -18.48
C CYS A 155 -15.97 -0.73 -18.51
N LEU A 156 -16.66 -0.49 -17.40
CA LEU A 156 -18.11 -0.56 -17.33
C LEU A 156 -18.75 0.81 -17.56
N SER A 157 -19.97 0.79 -18.10
CA SER A 157 -20.84 1.96 -18.05
C SER A 157 -21.22 2.26 -16.59
N PRO A 158 -21.55 3.52 -16.23
CA PRO A 158 -21.95 3.85 -14.87
C PRO A 158 -23.12 3.01 -14.33
N ALA A 159 -24.06 2.63 -15.21
CA ALA A 159 -25.16 1.73 -14.85
C ALA A 159 -24.65 0.32 -14.50
N ALA A 160 -23.83 -0.28 -15.36
CA ALA A 160 -23.24 -1.61 -15.13
C ALA A 160 -22.31 -1.63 -13.91
N TYR A 161 -21.57 -0.56 -13.66
CA TYR A 161 -20.75 -0.41 -12.45
C TYR A 161 -21.61 -0.43 -11.18
N SER A 162 -22.75 0.28 -11.18
CA SER A 162 -23.65 0.29 -10.02
C SER A 162 -24.27 -1.07 -9.73
N GLU A 163 -24.54 -1.87 -10.76
CA GLU A 163 -25.04 -3.24 -10.64
C GLU A 163 -23.94 -4.18 -10.11
N ALA A 164 -22.71 -4.04 -10.63
CA ALA A 164 -21.56 -4.77 -10.13
C ALA A 164 -21.32 -4.50 -8.64
N GLU A 165 -21.38 -3.23 -8.20
CA GLU A 165 -21.19 -2.86 -6.80
C GLU A 165 -22.32 -3.41 -5.90
N ARG A 166 -23.57 -3.45 -6.40
CA ARG A 166 -24.70 -4.08 -5.70
C ARG A 166 -24.52 -5.60 -5.53
N SER A 167 -23.96 -6.27 -6.54
CA SER A 167 -23.67 -7.71 -6.48
C SER A 167 -22.47 -8.03 -5.58
N ARG A 168 -21.50 -7.10 -5.48
CA ARG A 168 -20.33 -7.19 -4.60
C ARG A 168 -20.64 -6.96 -3.14
N SER A 169 -21.55 -6.04 -2.86
CA SER A 169 -22.00 -5.84 -1.49
C SER A 169 -22.46 -7.21 -1.00
N PRO A 170 -21.80 -7.83 0.00
CA PRO A 170 -22.26 -9.10 0.53
C PRO A 170 -23.70 -8.83 0.88
N GLN A 171 -24.59 -9.63 0.28
CA GLN A 171 -26.01 -9.54 0.54
C GLN A 171 -26.17 -9.25 2.03
N ARG A 172 -27.01 -8.27 2.36
CA ARG A 172 -27.61 -8.15 3.70
C ARG A 172 -28.40 -9.42 4.08
N THR A 173 -28.08 -10.59 3.56
CA THR A 173 -28.20 -11.83 4.28
C THR A 173 -27.20 -11.76 5.43
N ALA A 174 -27.70 -11.30 6.56
CA ALA A 174 -27.25 -11.80 7.85
C ALA A 174 -27.45 -13.33 7.90
N ALA A 175 -26.67 -14.08 7.10
CA ALA A 175 -26.38 -15.45 7.39
C ALA A 175 -25.20 -15.40 8.36
N TYR A 176 -25.52 -15.13 9.63
CA TYR A 176 -24.61 -15.40 10.72
C TYR A 176 -24.03 -16.82 10.51
N PRO A 177 -22.71 -17.04 10.67
CA PRO A 177 -22.23 -18.40 10.85
C PRO A 177 -23.02 -18.97 12.03
N THR A 178 -23.76 -20.05 11.78
CA THR A 178 -24.51 -20.74 12.82
C THR A 178 -23.48 -21.39 13.75
N TYR A 179 -22.98 -20.60 14.70
CA TYR A 179 -22.36 -21.16 15.89
C TYR A 179 -23.51 -21.81 16.68
N PRO A 180 -23.39 -23.09 17.08
CA PRO A 180 -24.50 -23.87 17.61
C PRO A 180 -25.03 -23.41 18.98
N TYR A 181 -24.46 -22.36 19.57
CA TYR A 181 -24.93 -21.83 20.84
C TYR A 181 -25.00 -20.31 20.78
N TYR A 182 -26.23 -19.82 20.95
CA TYR A 182 -26.62 -18.43 21.19
C TYR A 182 -26.91 -17.56 19.94
N THR A 183 -28.15 -17.64 19.47
CA THR A 183 -28.79 -16.56 18.69
C THR A 183 -29.34 -15.50 19.64
N PRO A 184 -28.89 -14.23 19.58
CA PRO A 184 -29.50 -13.16 20.34
C PRO A 184 -30.95 -12.94 19.88
N PRO A 185 -31.89 -12.62 20.78
CA PRO A 185 -33.27 -12.36 20.40
C PRO A 185 -33.32 -11.15 19.45
N VAL A 186 -33.95 -11.35 18.29
CA VAL A 186 -34.23 -10.27 17.34
C VAL A 186 -35.18 -9.30 18.02
N VAL A 187 -34.66 -8.12 18.42
CA VAL A 187 -35.52 -7.02 18.87
C VAL A 187 -36.15 -6.44 17.61
N VAL A 188 -37.34 -6.92 17.28
CA VAL A 188 -38.19 -6.30 16.27
C VAL A 188 -38.63 -4.96 16.86
N ALA A 189 -37.95 -3.88 16.46
CA ALA A 189 -38.43 -2.54 16.74
C ALA A 189 -39.87 -2.43 16.19
N PRO A 190 -40.85 -1.97 16.99
CA PRO A 190 -42.21 -1.78 16.51
C PRO A 190 -42.16 -0.92 15.25
N ARG A 191 -42.82 -1.35 14.16
CA ARG A 191 -42.96 -0.50 12.98
C ARG A 191 -43.58 0.82 13.43
N PRO A 192 -43.05 1.97 12.97
CA PRO A 192 -43.69 3.24 13.24
C PRO A 192 -45.15 3.16 12.77
N PRO A 193 -46.12 3.64 13.58
CA PRO A 193 -47.52 3.61 13.19
C PRO A 193 -47.67 4.33 11.84
N ARG A 194 -48.43 3.72 10.92
CA ARG A 194 -48.72 4.37 9.64
C ARG A 194 -49.38 5.73 9.92
N PRO A 195 -49.00 6.81 9.22
CA PRO A 195 -49.68 8.08 9.34
C PRO A 195 -51.16 7.87 9.01
N GLN A 196 -52.03 8.19 9.97
CA GLN A 196 -53.47 8.06 9.78
C GLN A 196 -53.90 9.13 8.75
N PRO A 197 -54.84 8.80 7.84
CA PRO A 197 -55.36 9.77 6.90
C PRO A 197 -56.02 10.93 7.65
N ALA A 198 -55.79 12.16 7.18
CA ALA A 198 -56.40 13.34 7.78
C ALA A 198 -57.94 13.21 7.77
N PRO A 199 -58.63 13.65 8.84
CA PRO A 199 -60.07 13.56 8.92
C PRO A 199 -60.72 14.40 7.81
N ALA A 200 -61.69 13.81 7.12
CA ALA A 200 -62.48 14.50 6.11
C ALA A 200 -63.48 15.43 6.81
N ILE A 201 -63.11 16.71 6.93
CA ILE A 201 -63.94 17.77 7.50
C ILE A 201 -65.13 18.03 6.59
N THR A 202 -66.35 17.98 7.13
CA THR A 202 -67.60 18.15 6.39
C THR A 202 -68.22 19.53 6.57
N ASN A 203 -68.07 20.14 7.75
CA ASN A 203 -68.62 21.48 8.04
C ASN A 203 -67.72 22.22 9.05
N CYS A 204 -67.52 23.53 8.88
CA CYS A 204 -66.85 24.36 9.88
C CYS A 204 -67.74 25.53 10.29
N ASN A 205 -67.86 25.76 11.59
CA ASN A 205 -68.39 27.00 12.13
C ASN A 205 -67.24 27.98 12.47
N VAL A 206 -67.57 29.14 13.03
CA VAL A 206 -66.61 30.21 13.31
C VAL A 206 -65.48 29.78 14.26
N PHE A 207 -65.71 28.76 15.10
CA PHE A 207 -64.77 28.35 16.15
C PHE A 207 -64.17 26.96 15.95
N ARG A 208 -64.85 26.06 15.23
CA ARG A 208 -64.52 24.62 15.16
C ARG A 208 -64.97 23.99 13.84
N CYS A 209 -64.24 22.98 13.41
CA CYS A 209 -64.56 22.14 12.26
C CYS A 209 -65.09 20.78 12.72
N TYR A 210 -66.03 20.21 11.99
CA TYR A 210 -66.67 18.93 12.27
C TYR A 210 -66.41 17.96 11.12
N ASP A 211 -66.13 16.69 11.43
CA ASP A 211 -66.06 15.63 10.43
C ASP A 211 -67.43 14.93 10.23
N GLY A 212 -67.49 14.03 9.24
CA GLY A 212 -68.70 13.25 8.95
C GLY A 212 -69.11 12.23 10.04
N LYS A 213 -68.32 12.11 11.11
CA LYS A 213 -68.59 11.25 12.27
C LYS A 213 -68.96 12.06 13.52
N GLY A 214 -69.00 13.40 13.42
CA GLY A 214 -69.32 14.30 14.53
C GLY A 214 -68.13 14.68 15.42
N ASN A 215 -66.90 14.29 15.06
CA ASN A 215 -65.71 14.72 15.80
C ASN A 215 -65.41 16.17 15.51
N THR A 216 -64.90 16.88 16.52
CA THR A 216 -64.68 18.32 16.46
C THR A 216 -63.19 18.67 16.52
N TYR A 217 -62.75 19.53 15.60
CA TYR A 217 -61.37 19.93 15.39
C TYR A 217 -61.21 21.45 15.52
N PRO A 218 -60.05 21.95 15.97
CA PRO A 218 -59.71 23.37 15.85
C PRO A 218 -59.61 23.76 14.37
N ARG A 219 -59.84 25.05 14.08
CA ARG A 219 -59.67 25.60 12.73
C ARG A 219 -58.19 25.81 12.40
#